data_AF-A0A9J6PXD1-F1
#
_entry.id   AF-A0A9J6PXD1-F1
#
_cell.length_a   1.000
_cell.length_b   1.000
_cell.length_c   1.000
_cell.angle_alpha   90.00
_cell.angle_beta   90.00
_cell.angle_gamma   90.00
#
_symmetry.space_group_name_H-M   'P 1'
#
loop_
_entity.id
_entity.type
_entity.pdbx_description
1 polymer ?
#
loop_
_entity_poly.entity_id
_entity_poly.type
_entity_poly.pdbx_seq_one_letter_code
_entity_poly.pdbx_strand_id
1 'polypeptide(L)'
;MKKHLIALCLVQALSVAAVSASFAATNLNPQNVSTAPVIAPEKLQSLSWLPVTPPSSQDIALTPSSVTLNQGNISGAVAAIALPADQGSLEITLTSLIKDRRVYVPNVLVLDEQLQPAAYFPGSYFPYAKPGIASGDRLQGTMKLTPVLGQKQIYLLVYTTTDDLARTSTMINPAKLYAEGANNAIPDVPDPVVQHTSTGTLSLKVKTEQNSGNIMIGKIFGSADPKPVVVGSSAAAPVAAPSGAPAPARPAPVAKAEPMLNDTESYFNNGILQAVKAGDIDKALKLMNEAERLGSSSARATFISSVKGKG
;
A
#
# COMPACT_ATOMS: atom_id res chain seq x y z
N MET A 1 79.60 43.22 -16.85
CA MET A 1 79.05 42.15 -17.74
C MET A 1 79.54 40.83 -17.15
N LYS A 2 78.77 39.82 -16.74
CA LYS A 2 77.45 39.30 -17.13
C LYS A 2 76.71 38.81 -15.86
N LYS A 3 75.40 39.04 -15.80
CA LYS A 3 74.51 38.53 -14.74
C LYS A 3 74.01 37.15 -15.19
N HIS A 4 74.22 36.11 -14.39
CA HIS A 4 73.52 34.84 -14.56
C HIS A 4 72.64 34.61 -13.32
N LEU A 5 71.34 34.83 -13.52
CA LEU A 5 70.28 34.46 -12.59
C LEU A 5 70.16 32.93 -12.59
N ILE A 6 70.42 32.30 -11.45
CA ILE A 6 70.01 30.92 -11.19
C ILE A 6 68.67 31.01 -10.47
N ALA A 7 67.61 30.65 -11.19
CA ALA A 7 66.26 30.52 -10.65
C ALA A 7 66.17 29.25 -9.80
N LEU A 8 65.99 29.43 -8.48
CA LEU A 8 65.74 28.36 -7.53
C LEU A 8 64.26 27.97 -7.62
N CYS A 9 63.95 26.89 -8.33
CA CYS A 9 62.60 26.31 -8.35
C CYS A 9 62.27 25.70 -6.98
N LEU A 10 61.48 26.43 -6.20
CA LEU A 10 60.87 25.98 -4.95
C LEU A 10 59.67 25.07 -5.29
N VAL A 11 59.88 23.75 -5.29
CA VAL A 11 58.78 22.78 -5.45
C VAL A 11 58.00 22.75 -4.14
N GLN A 12 56.83 23.39 -4.13
CA GLN A 12 55.85 23.23 -3.06
C GLN A 12 55.21 21.84 -3.19
N ALA A 13 55.57 20.95 -2.27
CA ALA A 13 54.84 19.70 -2.05
C ALA A 13 53.47 20.06 -1.42
N LEU A 14 52.45 20.21 -2.27
CA LEU A 14 51.07 20.35 -1.83
C LEU A 14 50.56 18.95 -1.46
N SER A 15 50.73 18.57 -0.20
CA SER A 15 50.09 17.38 0.37
C SER A 15 48.59 17.59 0.40
N VAL A 16 47.89 17.11 -0.62
CA VAL A 16 46.43 16.93 -0.59
C VAL A 16 46.15 15.84 0.44
N ALA A 17 45.82 16.25 1.66
CA ALA A 17 45.13 15.38 2.59
C ALA A 17 43.75 15.12 1.98
N ALA A 18 43.59 13.97 1.32
CA ALA A 18 42.29 13.44 0.98
C ALA A 18 41.55 13.17 2.29
N VAL A 19 40.70 14.10 2.70
CA VAL A 19 39.69 13.85 3.73
C VAL A 19 38.84 12.72 3.16
N SER A 20 39.07 11.52 3.67
CA SER A 20 38.19 10.39 3.44
C SER A 20 36.88 10.76 4.10
N ALA A 21 35.91 11.24 3.32
CA ALA A 21 34.55 11.38 3.78
C ALA A 21 34.03 9.96 4.04
N SER A 22 34.22 9.48 5.26
CA SER A 22 33.46 8.36 5.77
C SER A 22 31.99 8.79 5.79
N PHE A 23 31.24 8.42 4.76
CA PHE A 23 29.79 8.41 4.84
C PHE A 23 29.43 7.36 5.89
N ALA A 24 29.28 7.81 7.13
CA ALA A 24 28.59 7.02 8.14
C ALA A 24 27.24 6.63 7.53
N ALA A 25 26.88 5.35 7.59
CA ALA A 25 25.53 4.90 7.28
C ALA A 25 24.59 5.58 8.30
N THR A 26 24.14 6.78 7.96
CA THR A 26 23.08 7.47 8.68
C THR A 26 21.93 6.50 8.77
N ASN A 27 21.43 6.30 9.98
CA ASN A 27 20.22 5.56 10.25
C ASN A 27 19.14 6.04 9.26
N LEU A 28 18.93 5.28 8.18
CA LEU A 28 18.05 5.65 7.06
C LEU A 28 16.63 5.44 7.56
N ASN A 29 16.13 6.41 8.33
CA ASN A 29 14.72 6.47 8.67
C ASN A 29 14.01 7.04 7.41
N PRO A 30 13.23 6.24 6.67
CA PRO A 30 12.65 6.61 5.36
C PRO A 30 11.54 7.68 5.45
N GLN A 31 11.45 8.36 6.58
CA GLN A 31 10.57 9.49 6.89
C GLN A 31 11.35 10.81 6.88
N ASN A 32 12.68 10.80 6.70
CA ASN A 32 13.47 12.02 6.73
C ASN A 32 13.32 12.78 5.39
N VAL A 33 12.35 13.70 5.36
CA VAL A 33 12.14 14.60 4.21
C VAL A 33 13.23 15.66 4.06
N SER A 34 14.12 15.84 5.04
CA SER A 34 15.22 16.82 4.94
C SER A 34 16.29 16.41 3.93
N THR A 35 16.37 15.12 3.58
CA THR A 35 17.28 14.63 2.54
C THR A 35 16.59 14.54 1.17
N ALA A 36 15.31 14.89 1.08
CA ALA A 36 14.59 14.90 -0.18
C ALA A 36 14.97 16.13 -1.02
N PRO A 37 15.03 16.01 -2.36
CA PRO A 37 15.19 17.17 -3.22
C PRO A 37 13.98 18.11 -3.11
N VAL A 38 14.24 19.40 -3.04
CA VAL A 38 13.20 20.44 -3.05
C VAL A 38 12.71 20.64 -4.48
N ILE A 39 11.45 20.30 -4.73
CA ILE A 39 10.80 20.44 -6.04
C ILE A 39 9.87 21.64 -6.00
N ALA A 40 9.90 22.46 -7.04
CA ALA A 40 9.10 23.67 -7.12
C ALA A 40 7.62 23.29 -7.29
N PRO A 41 6.68 23.89 -6.54
CA PRO A 41 5.26 23.53 -6.59
C PRO A 41 4.67 23.61 -8.01
N GLU A 42 5.10 24.56 -8.82
CA GLU A 42 4.61 24.77 -10.19
C GLU A 42 4.99 23.58 -11.10
N LYS A 43 6.15 22.97 -10.84
CA LYS A 43 6.59 21.77 -11.57
C LYS A 43 5.75 20.56 -11.18
N LEU A 44 5.46 20.38 -9.89
CA LEU A 44 4.59 19.30 -9.41
C LEU A 44 3.16 19.43 -9.95
N GLN A 45 2.63 20.65 -10.05
CA GLN A 45 1.31 20.93 -10.61
C GLN A 45 1.23 20.66 -12.11
N SER A 46 2.34 20.76 -12.84
CA SER A 46 2.40 20.46 -14.27
C SER A 46 2.42 18.97 -14.61
N LEU A 47 2.62 18.10 -13.61
CA LEU A 47 2.65 16.65 -13.80
C LEU A 47 1.23 16.10 -14.01
N SER A 48 1.11 15.14 -14.92
CA SER A 48 -0.11 14.35 -15.06
C SER A 48 -0.07 13.20 -14.05
N TRP A 49 -0.83 13.35 -12.96
CA TRP A 49 -0.91 12.37 -11.89
C TRP A 49 -1.81 11.20 -12.28
N LEU A 50 -1.26 9.99 -12.34
CA LEU A 50 -1.99 8.76 -12.62
C LEU A 50 -2.81 8.34 -11.38
N PRO A 51 -4.15 8.38 -11.42
CA PRO A 51 -4.96 7.93 -10.30
C PRO A 51 -4.91 6.40 -10.18
N VAL A 52 -4.65 5.90 -8.97
CA VAL A 52 -4.62 4.47 -8.67
C VAL A 52 -5.47 4.19 -7.42
N THR A 53 -6.56 3.45 -7.60
CA THR A 53 -7.51 3.11 -6.53
C THR A 53 -7.20 1.72 -5.94
N PRO A 54 -6.81 1.60 -4.66
CA PRO A 54 -6.54 0.32 -4.03
C PRO A 54 -7.81 -0.52 -3.77
N PRO A 55 -7.69 -1.86 -3.67
CA PRO A 55 -6.49 -2.64 -3.93
C PRO A 55 -6.18 -2.71 -5.43
N SER A 56 -4.93 -2.49 -5.81
CA SER A 56 -4.53 -2.44 -7.23
C SER A 56 -3.12 -2.98 -7.46
N SER A 57 -2.88 -3.40 -8.69
CA SER A 57 -1.56 -3.72 -9.23
C SER A 57 -1.45 -3.05 -10.59
N GLN A 58 -0.55 -2.08 -10.72
CA GLN A 58 -0.39 -1.26 -11.91
C GLN A 58 1.03 -1.36 -12.43
N ASP A 59 1.18 -1.72 -13.69
CA ASP A 59 2.47 -1.63 -14.38
C ASP A 59 2.61 -0.26 -15.05
N ILE A 60 3.80 0.32 -14.92
CA ILE A 60 4.13 1.66 -15.37
C ILE A 60 5.42 1.55 -16.21
N ALA A 61 5.30 1.79 -17.51
CA ALA A 61 6.44 1.85 -18.41
C ALA A 61 7.04 3.26 -18.40
N LEU A 62 8.29 3.37 -17.97
CA LEU A 62 9.10 4.57 -18.06
C LEU A 62 9.91 4.52 -19.35
N THR A 63 9.48 5.24 -20.37
CA THR A 63 10.11 5.26 -21.70
C THR A 63 10.82 6.60 -21.93
N PRO A 64 11.62 6.75 -23.00
CA PRO A 64 12.23 8.04 -23.35
C PRO A 64 11.21 9.15 -23.65
N SER A 65 9.95 8.81 -23.93
CA SER A 65 8.86 9.76 -24.15
C SER A 65 8.07 10.08 -22.88
N SER A 66 8.37 9.42 -21.76
CA SER A 66 7.76 9.74 -20.46
C SER A 66 8.17 11.14 -20.02
N VAL A 67 7.36 11.73 -19.13
CA VAL A 67 7.65 13.04 -18.54
C VAL A 67 8.98 12.97 -17.79
N THR A 68 9.77 14.04 -17.89
CA THR A 68 11.02 14.21 -17.16
C THR A 68 10.91 15.44 -16.28
N LEU A 69 11.66 15.45 -15.17
CA LEU A 69 11.64 16.54 -14.21
C LEU A 69 13.07 17.06 -14.02
N ASN A 70 13.37 18.21 -14.64
CA ASN A 70 14.70 18.83 -14.58
C ASN A 70 14.83 19.69 -13.32
N GLN A 71 14.92 19.06 -12.15
CA GLN A 71 15.03 19.76 -10.87
C GLN A 71 16.04 19.08 -9.94
N GLY A 72 17.01 19.85 -9.44
CA GLY A 72 18.07 19.32 -8.58
C GLY A 72 18.89 18.24 -9.29
N ASN A 73 19.05 17.08 -8.65
CA ASN A 73 19.73 15.90 -9.19
C ASN A 73 18.77 14.89 -9.84
N ILE A 74 17.48 15.21 -9.98
CA ILE A 74 16.50 14.34 -10.63
C ILE A 74 16.84 14.24 -12.12
N SER A 75 16.90 13.01 -12.63
CA SER A 75 17.28 12.73 -14.01
C SER A 75 16.50 11.54 -14.56
N GLY A 76 16.07 11.62 -15.82
CA GLY A 76 15.32 10.56 -16.48
C GLY A 76 13.81 10.67 -16.37
N ALA A 77 13.13 9.60 -16.80
CA ALA A 77 11.68 9.50 -16.80
C ALA A 77 11.15 9.44 -15.36
N VAL A 78 10.02 10.09 -15.08
CA VAL A 78 9.35 10.09 -13.78
C VAL A 78 7.95 9.46 -13.87
N ALA A 79 7.50 8.84 -12.78
CA ALA A 79 6.11 8.44 -12.60
C ALA A 79 5.46 9.30 -11.51
N ALA A 80 4.33 9.91 -11.85
CA ALA A 80 3.52 10.70 -10.93
C ALA A 80 2.22 9.93 -10.67
N ILE A 81 1.99 9.51 -9.42
CA ILE A 81 0.86 8.66 -9.03
C ILE A 81 0.03 9.38 -7.96
N ALA A 82 -1.29 9.34 -8.07
CA ALA A 82 -2.22 9.81 -7.05
C ALA A 82 -2.92 8.63 -6.39
N LEU A 83 -2.94 8.57 -5.07
CA LEU A 83 -3.59 7.52 -4.28
C LEU A 83 -4.63 8.12 -3.34
N PRO A 84 -5.85 7.55 -3.26
CA PRO A 84 -6.81 7.95 -2.24
C PRO A 84 -6.24 7.65 -0.85
N ALA A 85 -6.48 8.57 0.08
CA ALA A 85 -5.94 8.57 1.43
C ALA A 85 -7.03 8.50 2.51
N ASP A 86 -8.29 8.37 2.11
CA ASP A 86 -9.48 8.33 2.95
C ASP A 86 -9.83 6.91 3.46
N GLN A 87 -9.11 5.88 3.00
CA GLN A 87 -9.35 4.46 3.32
C GLN A 87 -8.36 3.87 4.35
N GLY A 88 -7.80 4.73 5.20
CA GLY A 88 -6.85 4.35 6.24
C GLY A 88 -5.43 4.10 5.73
N SER A 89 -4.66 3.30 6.47
CA SER A 89 -3.27 3.02 6.14
C SER A 89 -3.13 2.26 4.81
N LEU A 90 -2.14 2.68 4.02
CA LEU A 90 -1.79 2.10 2.72
C LEU A 90 -0.50 1.28 2.85
N GLU A 91 -0.51 0.08 2.29
CA GLU A 91 0.69 -0.72 2.05
C GLU A 91 1.00 -0.69 0.55
N ILE A 92 2.14 -0.08 0.19
CA ILE A 92 2.57 0.12 -1.19
C ILE A 92 3.84 -0.66 -1.43
N THR A 93 3.80 -1.65 -2.32
CA THR A 93 5.00 -2.35 -2.79
C THR A 93 5.37 -1.82 -4.16
N LEU A 94 6.51 -1.14 -4.24
CA LEU A 94 7.08 -0.67 -5.50
C LEU A 94 8.16 -1.66 -5.94
N THR A 95 8.06 -2.07 -7.20
CA THR A 95 8.99 -3.00 -7.84
C THR A 95 9.56 -2.37 -9.09
N SER A 96 10.87 -2.40 -9.27
CA SER A 96 11.54 -2.05 -10.52
C SER A 96 12.15 -3.30 -11.13
N LEU A 97 11.71 -3.66 -12.33
CA LEU A 97 12.14 -4.90 -12.99
C LEU A 97 13.55 -4.75 -13.58
N ILE A 98 14.38 -5.76 -13.37
CA ILE A 98 15.69 -5.85 -14.01
C ILE A 98 15.51 -6.60 -15.33
N LYS A 99 15.94 -5.97 -16.44
CA LYS A 99 15.89 -6.56 -17.77
C LYS A 99 17.21 -6.30 -18.49
N ASP A 100 17.77 -7.32 -19.12
CA ASP A 100 19.02 -7.21 -19.90
C ASP A 100 20.21 -6.63 -19.09
N ARG A 101 20.29 -6.93 -17.79
CA ARG A 101 21.26 -6.35 -16.83
C ARG A 101 21.16 -4.82 -16.74
N ARG A 102 19.95 -4.28 -16.92
CA ARG A 102 19.62 -2.86 -16.76
C ARG A 102 18.44 -2.70 -15.79
N VAL A 103 18.47 -1.66 -14.97
CA VAL A 103 17.41 -1.39 -14.01
C VAL A 103 17.23 0.09 -13.75
N TYR A 104 15.99 0.49 -13.57
CA TYR A 104 15.66 1.82 -13.08
C TYR A 104 15.73 1.82 -11.55
N VAL A 105 16.54 2.67 -10.93
CA VAL A 105 16.62 2.77 -9.46
C VAL A 105 15.64 3.83 -8.96
N PRO A 106 14.55 3.44 -8.27
CA PRO A 106 13.51 4.38 -7.87
C PRO A 106 13.88 5.11 -6.58
N ASN A 107 13.63 6.41 -6.57
CA ASN A 107 13.49 7.25 -5.39
C ASN A 107 12.02 7.65 -5.33
N VAL A 108 11.41 7.61 -4.16
CA VAL A 108 9.99 7.94 -3.98
C VAL A 108 9.85 9.11 -3.04
N LEU A 109 9.35 10.22 -3.56
CA LEU A 109 8.89 11.36 -2.77
C LEU A 109 7.37 11.22 -2.57
N VAL A 110 6.96 11.09 -1.32
CA VAL A 110 5.54 11.10 -0.93
C VAL A 110 5.16 12.54 -0.62
N LEU A 111 4.07 12.99 -1.22
CA LEU A 111 3.52 14.32 -1.04
C LEU A 111 2.11 14.23 -0.43
N ASP A 112 1.75 15.22 0.37
CA ASP A 112 0.40 15.38 0.89
C ASP A 112 -0.59 15.98 -0.14
N GLU A 113 -1.82 16.24 0.29
CA GLU A 113 -2.87 16.79 -0.57
C GLU A 113 -2.52 18.20 -1.12
N GLN A 114 -1.63 18.91 -0.43
CA GLN A 114 -1.12 20.25 -0.79
C GLN A 114 0.20 20.19 -1.58
N LEU A 115 0.59 18.99 -2.06
CA LEU A 115 1.84 18.73 -2.77
C LEU A 115 3.09 19.07 -1.94
N GLN A 116 3.01 19.00 -0.61
CA GLN A 116 4.16 19.19 0.27
C GLN A 116 4.82 17.84 0.60
N PRO A 117 6.17 17.78 0.71
CA PRO A 117 6.89 16.58 1.12
C PRO A 117 6.43 16.04 2.48
N ALA A 118 5.94 14.79 2.48
CA ALA A 118 5.49 14.08 3.67
C ALA A 118 6.42 12.92 4.07
N ALA A 119 7.00 12.22 3.10
CA ALA A 119 8.00 11.17 3.34
C ALA A 119 8.92 11.00 2.12
N TYR A 120 10.10 10.40 2.33
CA TYR A 120 11.08 10.21 1.27
C TYR A 120 11.84 8.89 1.40
N PHE A 121 11.75 8.08 0.34
CA PHE A 121 12.37 6.77 0.24
C PHE A 121 13.47 6.82 -0.84
N PRO A 122 14.76 6.87 -0.47
CA PRO A 122 15.86 6.92 -1.42
C PRO A 122 16.05 5.57 -2.14
N GLY A 123 16.82 5.56 -3.23
CA GLY A 123 17.15 4.35 -4.00
C GLY A 123 17.65 3.17 -3.15
N SER A 124 18.39 3.44 -2.07
CA SER A 124 18.88 2.41 -1.14
C SER A 124 17.77 1.70 -0.35
N TYR A 125 16.55 2.24 -0.31
CA TYR A 125 15.39 1.60 0.30
C TYR A 125 14.84 0.42 -0.53
N PHE A 126 15.26 0.30 -1.79
CA PHE A 126 14.79 -0.72 -2.73
C PHE A 126 15.92 -1.71 -3.03
N PRO A 127 16.22 -2.65 -2.12
CA PRO A 127 17.27 -3.65 -2.34
C PRO A 127 16.90 -4.60 -3.48
N TYR A 128 17.93 -5.27 -3.99
CA TYR A 128 17.77 -6.37 -4.93
C TYR A 128 17.01 -7.53 -4.27
N ALA A 129 16.00 -8.03 -4.97
CA ALA A 129 15.24 -9.21 -4.63
C ALA A 129 15.43 -10.28 -5.71
N LYS A 130 15.87 -11.46 -5.26
CA LYS A 130 16.09 -12.63 -6.13
C LYS A 130 14.80 -13.08 -6.83
N PRO A 131 14.90 -13.77 -7.98
CA PRO A 131 13.74 -14.27 -8.69
C PRO A 131 13.02 -15.32 -7.84
N GLY A 132 11.70 -15.33 -7.94
CA GLY A 132 10.81 -16.31 -7.35
C GLY A 132 9.94 -16.98 -8.41
N ILE A 133 8.96 -17.79 -7.99
CA ILE A 133 8.13 -18.60 -8.90
C ILE A 133 7.38 -17.75 -9.94
N ALA A 134 6.96 -16.54 -9.56
CA ALA A 134 6.18 -15.64 -10.41
C ALA A 134 6.83 -14.25 -10.59
N SER A 135 8.08 -14.08 -10.16
CA SER A 135 8.76 -12.77 -10.20
C SER A 135 10.21 -12.91 -10.63
N GLY A 136 10.64 -12.06 -11.56
CA GLY A 136 12.04 -12.00 -11.98
C GLY A 136 12.94 -11.26 -10.99
N ASP A 137 14.18 -11.08 -11.41
CA ASP A 137 15.15 -10.17 -10.81
C ASP A 137 14.58 -8.75 -10.76
N ARG A 138 14.65 -8.11 -9.59
CA ARG A 138 14.04 -6.80 -9.37
C ARG A 138 14.66 -6.05 -8.20
N LEU A 139 14.51 -4.73 -8.19
CA LEU A 139 14.62 -3.92 -6.97
C LEU A 139 13.22 -3.79 -6.38
N GLN A 140 13.07 -3.98 -5.07
CA GLN A 140 11.75 -3.98 -4.45
C GLN A 140 11.78 -3.39 -3.03
N GLY A 141 10.73 -2.64 -2.68
CA GLY A 141 10.55 -2.07 -1.36
C GLY A 141 9.07 -1.90 -1.03
N THR A 142 8.72 -2.06 0.25
CA THR A 142 7.34 -1.95 0.74
C THR A 142 7.22 -0.79 1.71
N MET A 143 6.44 0.22 1.35
CA MET A 143 6.19 1.43 2.11
C MET A 143 4.83 1.32 2.80
N LYS A 144 4.79 1.48 4.13
CA LYS A 144 3.54 1.62 4.88
C LYS A 144 3.31 3.09 5.17
N LEU A 145 2.26 3.65 4.59
CA LEU A 145 1.90 5.06 4.73
C LEU A 145 0.59 5.17 5.50
N THR A 146 0.55 6.03 6.51
CA THR A 146 -0.66 6.32 7.28
C THR A 146 -1.00 7.79 7.07
N PRO A 147 -1.92 8.10 6.14
CA PRO A 147 -2.38 9.47 5.95
C PRO A 147 -3.02 10.04 7.22
N VAL A 148 -2.95 11.36 7.36
CA VAL A 148 -3.58 12.07 8.49
C VAL A 148 -5.11 12.05 8.32
N LEU A 149 -5.84 12.02 9.44
CA LEU A 149 -7.31 12.08 9.41
C LEU A 149 -7.80 13.33 8.67
N GLY A 150 -8.72 13.13 7.72
CA GLY A 150 -9.30 14.20 6.89
C GLY A 150 -8.59 14.41 5.55
N GLN A 151 -7.43 13.79 5.33
CA GLN A 151 -6.75 13.81 4.05
C GLN A 151 -7.47 12.90 3.05
N LYS A 152 -7.77 13.43 1.85
CA LYS A 152 -8.49 12.67 0.81
C LYS A 152 -7.54 11.98 -0.15
N GLN A 153 -6.36 12.55 -0.37
CA GLN A 153 -5.41 12.05 -1.36
C GLN A 153 -3.95 12.30 -0.93
N ILE A 154 -3.07 11.39 -1.32
CA ILE A 154 -1.61 11.57 -1.31
C ILE A 154 -1.08 11.39 -2.72
N TYR A 155 0.13 11.88 -2.96
CA TYR A 155 0.81 11.71 -4.24
C TYR A 155 2.18 11.05 -4.06
N LEU A 156 2.54 10.17 -4.99
CA LEU A 156 3.84 9.53 -5.06
C LEU A 156 4.52 9.99 -6.34
N LEU A 157 5.66 10.65 -6.19
CA LEU A 157 6.56 10.94 -7.29
C LEU A 157 7.72 9.95 -7.25
N VAL A 158 7.78 9.08 -8.25
CA VAL A 158 8.88 8.14 -8.44
C VAL A 158 9.83 8.68 -9.51
N TYR A 159 11.09 8.80 -9.17
CA TYR A 159 12.12 9.31 -10.07
C TYR A 159 13.47 8.61 -9.82
N THR A 160 14.46 8.84 -10.68
CA THR A 160 15.84 8.44 -10.42
C THR A 160 16.74 9.67 -10.42
N THR A 161 17.97 9.52 -9.94
CA THR A 161 18.90 10.65 -9.79
C THR A 161 20.16 10.43 -10.61
N THR A 162 20.88 11.50 -10.93
CA THR A 162 22.19 11.41 -11.58
C THR A 162 23.16 10.55 -10.76
N ASP A 163 23.11 10.64 -9.44
CA ASP A 163 23.97 9.85 -8.54
C ASP A 163 23.62 8.36 -8.56
N ASP A 164 22.34 8.02 -8.68
CA ASP A 164 21.91 6.63 -8.87
C ASP A 164 22.33 6.13 -10.25
N LEU A 165 22.16 6.92 -11.32
CA LEU A 165 22.53 6.53 -12.68
C LEU A 165 24.04 6.28 -12.85
N ALA A 166 24.88 6.94 -12.06
CA ALA A 166 26.33 6.73 -12.06
C ALA A 166 26.76 5.45 -11.30
N ARG A 167 25.87 4.85 -10.51
CA ARG A 167 26.13 3.65 -9.71
C ARG A 167 25.69 2.38 -10.45
N THR A 168 26.05 1.25 -9.86
CA THR A 168 25.64 -0.08 -10.32
C THR A 168 25.13 -0.91 -9.14
N SER A 169 24.36 -1.94 -9.45
CA SER A 169 23.89 -2.94 -8.49
C SER A 169 24.41 -4.32 -8.88
N THR A 170 24.40 -5.26 -7.95
CA THR A 170 24.79 -6.66 -8.21
C THR A 170 23.57 -7.57 -8.07
N MET A 171 23.42 -8.49 -9.01
CA MET A 171 22.43 -9.58 -8.95
C MET A 171 23.11 -10.86 -8.49
N ILE A 172 22.37 -11.75 -7.83
CA ILE A 172 22.91 -13.08 -7.51
C ILE A 172 23.10 -13.87 -8.80
N ASN A 173 24.26 -14.49 -8.98
CA ASN A 173 24.53 -15.32 -10.14
C ASN A 173 23.54 -16.50 -10.24
N PRO A 174 22.92 -16.75 -11.40
CA PRO A 174 21.98 -17.86 -11.59
C PRO A 174 22.54 -19.23 -11.18
N ALA A 175 23.85 -19.47 -11.35
CA ALA A 175 24.49 -20.72 -10.94
C ALA A 175 24.48 -20.90 -9.41
N LYS A 176 24.63 -19.81 -8.64
CA LYS A 176 24.50 -19.85 -7.18
C LYS A 176 23.07 -20.14 -6.75
N LEU A 177 22.08 -19.50 -7.40
CA LEU A 177 20.65 -19.74 -7.13
C LEU A 177 20.25 -21.19 -7.44
N TYR A 178 20.76 -21.76 -8.54
CA TYR A 178 20.51 -23.16 -8.90
C TYR A 178 21.12 -24.12 -7.87
N ALA A 179 22.37 -23.87 -7.45
CA ALA A 179 23.01 -24.68 -6.42
C ALA A 179 22.27 -24.61 -5.07
N GLU A 180 21.82 -23.42 -4.66
CA GLU A 180 20.98 -23.21 -3.47
C GLU A 180 19.69 -24.05 -3.57
N GLY A 181 18.98 -23.97 -4.69
CA GLY A 181 17.72 -24.71 -4.90
C GLY A 181 17.90 -26.23 -5.01
N ALA A 182 19.04 -26.70 -5.53
CA ALA A 182 19.38 -28.11 -5.64
C ALA A 182 20.03 -28.69 -4.36
N ASN A 183 20.21 -27.87 -3.32
CA ASN A 183 20.94 -28.23 -2.09
C ASN A 183 22.37 -28.74 -2.38
N ASN A 184 23.03 -28.15 -3.37
CA ASN A 184 24.41 -28.41 -3.76
C ASN A 184 25.36 -27.38 -3.14
N ALA A 185 26.67 -27.63 -3.21
CA ALA A 185 27.68 -26.64 -2.86
C ALA A 185 27.55 -25.39 -3.77
N ILE A 186 27.53 -24.19 -3.18
CA ILE A 186 27.42 -22.93 -3.92
C ILE A 186 28.76 -22.67 -4.65
N PRO A 187 28.76 -22.53 -5.99
CA PRO A 187 29.98 -22.26 -6.74
C PRO A 187 30.58 -20.89 -6.42
N ASP A 188 31.91 -20.80 -6.42
CA ASP A 188 32.65 -19.55 -6.32
C ASP A 188 32.71 -18.85 -7.69
N VAL A 189 31.60 -18.25 -8.09
CA VAL A 189 31.48 -17.48 -9.33
C VAL A 189 31.08 -16.03 -9.02
N PRO A 190 31.59 -15.03 -9.77
CA PRO A 190 31.23 -13.64 -9.51
C PRO A 190 29.77 -13.36 -9.84
N ASP A 191 29.18 -12.44 -9.09
CA ASP A 191 27.81 -11.98 -9.27
C ASP A 191 27.71 -10.96 -10.42
N PRO A 192 26.75 -11.10 -11.34
CA PRO A 192 26.61 -10.18 -12.47
C PRO A 192 26.26 -8.76 -12.01
N VAL A 193 26.88 -7.78 -12.66
CA VAL A 193 26.65 -6.35 -12.43
C VAL A 193 25.50 -5.84 -13.31
N VAL A 194 24.63 -5.03 -12.72
CA VAL A 194 23.47 -4.38 -13.33
C VAL A 194 23.73 -2.89 -13.47
N GLN A 195 23.51 -2.39 -14.67
CA GLN A 195 23.63 -0.97 -15.00
C GLN A 195 22.34 -0.22 -14.65
N HIS A 196 22.47 0.96 -14.06
CA HIS A 196 21.29 1.78 -13.78
C HIS A 196 20.87 2.56 -15.03
N THR A 197 19.57 2.79 -15.18
CA THR A 197 18.99 3.45 -16.37
C THR A 197 17.95 4.49 -16.02
N SER A 198 17.83 5.51 -16.87
CA SER A 198 16.85 6.60 -16.76
C SER A 198 15.43 6.19 -17.21
N THR A 199 15.28 4.96 -17.69
CA THR A 199 14.04 4.35 -18.17
C THR A 199 13.96 2.90 -17.66
N GLY A 200 12.76 2.31 -17.66
CA GLY A 200 12.54 0.96 -17.15
C GLY A 200 11.06 0.63 -16.97
N THR A 201 10.77 -0.47 -16.28
CA THR A 201 9.40 -0.88 -15.97
C THR A 201 9.22 -0.97 -14.47
N LEU A 202 8.25 -0.23 -13.96
CA LEU A 202 7.84 -0.27 -12.56
C LEU A 202 6.54 -1.07 -12.44
N SER A 203 6.38 -1.78 -11.33
CA SER A 203 5.11 -2.38 -10.91
C SER A 203 4.77 -1.87 -9.52
N LEU A 204 3.61 -1.22 -9.41
CA LEU A 204 3.10 -0.63 -8.18
C LEU A 204 1.93 -1.47 -7.68
N LYS A 205 2.09 -2.08 -6.51
CA LYS A 205 1.00 -2.79 -5.83
C LYS A 205 0.56 -2.01 -4.60
N VAL A 206 -0.71 -1.66 -4.52
CA VAL A 206 -1.26 -0.85 -3.43
C VAL A 206 -2.38 -1.62 -2.75
N LYS A 207 -2.38 -1.65 -1.42
CA LYS A 207 -3.44 -2.23 -0.59
C LYS A 207 -3.83 -1.24 0.52
N THR A 208 -5.09 -1.30 0.94
CA THR A 208 -5.56 -0.66 2.17
C THR A 208 -5.58 -1.68 3.29
N GLU A 209 -5.01 -1.34 4.44
CA GLU A 209 -4.96 -2.24 5.61
C GLU A 209 -6.38 -2.51 6.17
N GLN A 210 -7.35 -1.63 5.90
CA GLN A 210 -8.76 -1.84 6.28
C GLN A 210 -9.46 -2.93 5.46
N ASN A 211 -8.99 -3.24 4.24
CA ASN A 211 -9.58 -4.26 3.38
C ASN A 211 -9.04 -5.67 3.68
N SER A 212 -8.39 -5.83 4.84
CA SER A 212 -7.98 -7.12 5.40
C SER A 212 -9.21 -7.89 5.94
N GLY A 213 -10.14 -8.25 5.05
CA GLY A 213 -10.95 -9.45 5.17
C GLY A 213 -11.93 -9.59 6.33
N ASN A 214 -12.64 -8.53 6.74
CA ASN A 214 -13.85 -8.74 7.55
C ASN A 214 -14.98 -9.21 6.64
N ILE A 215 -15.23 -10.52 6.61
CA ILE A 215 -16.38 -11.11 5.92
C ILE A 215 -17.63 -10.80 6.74
N MET A 216 -18.45 -9.84 6.30
CA MET A 216 -19.82 -9.71 6.80
C MET A 216 -20.64 -10.90 6.29
N ILE A 217 -20.88 -11.90 7.13
CA ILE A 217 -21.80 -12.99 6.82
C ILE A 217 -23.22 -12.52 7.21
N GLY A 218 -24.02 -12.16 6.20
CA GLY A 218 -25.42 -11.76 6.38
C GLY A 218 -25.99 -11.16 5.10
N LYS A 219 -27.22 -11.55 4.73
CA LYS A 219 -27.89 -11.12 3.50
C LYS A 219 -28.26 -9.64 3.59
N ILE A 220 -27.39 -8.75 3.14
CA ILE A 220 -27.60 -7.30 3.16
C ILE A 220 -27.66 -6.71 1.75
N PHE A 221 -28.56 -7.19 0.90
CA PHE A 221 -29.21 -6.38 -0.14
C PHE A 221 -30.50 -7.10 -0.54
N GLY A 222 -31.64 -6.43 -0.41
CA GLY A 222 -32.93 -6.93 -0.87
C GLY A 222 -32.95 -7.01 -2.39
N SER A 223 -32.61 -8.17 -2.94
CA SER A 223 -33.11 -8.57 -4.25
C SER A 223 -34.56 -8.99 -4.04
N ALA A 224 -35.49 -8.23 -4.61
CA ALA A 224 -36.89 -8.66 -4.70
C ALA A 224 -36.93 -10.09 -5.26
N ASP A 225 -37.70 -10.95 -4.61
CA ASP A 225 -37.96 -12.31 -5.07
C ASP A 225 -38.37 -12.31 -6.54
N PRO A 226 -37.78 -13.16 -7.41
CA PRO A 226 -38.34 -13.39 -8.73
C PRO A 226 -39.73 -14.01 -8.55
N LYS A 227 -40.78 -13.24 -8.86
CA LYS A 227 -42.13 -13.80 -9.03
C LYS A 227 -42.06 -14.95 -10.06
N PRO A 228 -42.71 -16.09 -9.83
CA PRO A 228 -42.76 -17.18 -10.80
C PRO A 228 -43.38 -16.69 -12.11
N VAL A 229 -42.63 -16.79 -13.21
CA VAL A 229 -43.15 -16.47 -14.55
C VAL A 229 -43.95 -17.68 -15.05
N VAL A 230 -45.25 -17.47 -15.21
CA VAL A 230 -46.15 -18.36 -15.95
C VAL A 230 -45.84 -18.21 -17.45
N VAL A 231 -45.55 -19.32 -18.11
CA VAL A 231 -45.28 -19.36 -19.56
C VAL A 231 -46.61 -19.52 -20.30
N GLY A 232 -47.01 -18.54 -21.11
CA GLY A 232 -48.15 -18.71 -22.02
C GLY A 232 -48.72 -17.43 -22.63
N SER A 233 -48.51 -17.28 -23.94
CA SER A 233 -49.32 -16.52 -24.91
C SER A 233 -49.11 -15.01 -25.08
N SER A 234 -48.32 -14.69 -26.10
CA SER A 234 -48.68 -13.90 -27.31
C SER A 234 -49.22 -12.46 -27.18
N ALA A 235 -48.42 -11.57 -27.81
CA ALA A 235 -48.82 -10.54 -28.79
C ALA A 235 -48.72 -9.04 -28.41
N ALA A 236 -47.91 -8.38 -29.26
CA ALA A 236 -48.05 -7.06 -29.87
C ALA A 236 -47.63 -5.78 -29.11
N ALA A 237 -46.79 -5.01 -29.81
CA ALA A 237 -46.27 -3.66 -29.52
C ALA A 237 -47.28 -2.55 -29.94
N PRO A 238 -46.94 -1.24 -30.03
CA PRO A 238 -45.89 -0.41 -29.43
C PRO A 238 -46.44 0.94 -28.85
N VAL A 239 -45.52 1.91 -28.59
CA VAL A 239 -45.60 3.39 -28.60
C VAL A 239 -45.84 4.23 -27.32
N ALA A 240 -45.00 5.28 -27.24
CA ALA A 240 -45.19 6.64 -26.70
C ALA A 240 -44.58 7.02 -25.32
N ALA A 241 -43.64 7.98 -25.36
CA ALA A 241 -43.30 8.94 -24.30
C ALA A 241 -44.42 10.03 -24.21
N PRO A 242 -44.41 11.05 -23.29
CA PRO A 242 -43.31 11.56 -22.46
C PRO A 242 -43.67 12.09 -21.03
N SER A 243 -42.66 12.70 -20.37
CA SER A 243 -42.69 13.86 -19.44
C SER A 243 -43.06 13.71 -17.96
N GLY A 244 -42.26 14.40 -17.10
CA GLY A 244 -42.67 14.90 -15.78
C GLY A 244 -41.67 14.69 -14.61
N ALA A 245 -41.03 15.77 -14.15
CA ALA A 245 -40.45 15.88 -12.79
C ALA A 245 -41.54 16.39 -11.81
N PRO A 246 -41.48 16.13 -10.47
CA PRO A 246 -40.74 17.04 -9.55
C PRO A 246 -40.23 16.47 -8.20
N ALA A 247 -39.21 17.17 -7.63
CA ALA A 247 -38.86 17.53 -6.23
C ALA A 247 -38.92 16.55 -5.00
N PRO A 248 -38.10 16.77 -3.94
CA PRO A 248 -37.67 15.76 -2.96
C PRO A 248 -38.38 15.83 -1.57
N ALA A 249 -38.38 14.72 -0.82
CA ALA A 249 -38.91 14.62 0.55
C ALA A 249 -37.90 14.09 1.59
N ARG A 250 -38.07 14.55 2.83
CA ARG A 250 -37.23 14.48 4.05
C ARG A 250 -37.37 13.13 4.82
N PRO A 251 -36.44 12.71 5.71
CA PRO A 251 -36.41 11.35 6.27
C PRO A 251 -37.22 11.16 7.57
N ALA A 252 -37.67 9.92 7.82
CA ALA A 252 -38.45 9.47 8.99
C ALA A 252 -37.71 8.37 9.80
N PRO A 253 -38.07 8.15 11.09
CA PRO A 253 -37.18 7.61 12.14
C PRO A 253 -37.35 6.11 12.47
N VAL A 254 -36.40 5.61 13.29
CA VAL A 254 -36.10 4.22 13.69
C VAL A 254 -37.24 3.52 14.46
N ALA A 255 -37.55 2.25 14.13
CA ALA A 255 -38.54 1.41 14.82
C ALA A 255 -37.90 0.21 15.57
N LYS A 256 -38.59 -0.20 16.65
CA LYS A 256 -38.20 -1.14 17.73
C LYS A 256 -38.49 -2.61 17.35
N ALA A 257 -37.65 -3.56 17.79
CA ALA A 257 -37.68 -4.98 17.41
C ALA A 257 -38.75 -5.83 18.14
N GLU A 258 -39.27 -6.85 17.44
CA GLU A 258 -40.27 -7.82 17.89
C GLU A 258 -39.66 -9.01 18.69
N PRO A 259 -40.44 -9.72 19.53
CA PRO A 259 -39.93 -10.78 20.43
C PRO A 259 -39.47 -12.06 19.70
N MET A 260 -38.47 -12.74 20.26
CA MET A 260 -37.93 -14.02 19.73
C MET A 260 -38.93 -15.17 19.77
N LEU A 261 -38.73 -16.14 18.87
CA LEU A 261 -39.37 -17.46 18.91
C LEU A 261 -38.96 -18.25 20.16
N ASN A 262 -39.92 -18.89 20.83
CA ASN A 262 -39.74 -19.61 22.10
C ASN A 262 -38.64 -20.68 22.07
N ASP A 263 -38.46 -21.39 20.95
CA ASP A 263 -37.45 -22.44 20.81
C ASP A 263 -36.02 -21.88 20.90
N THR A 264 -35.82 -20.68 20.33
CA THR A 264 -34.55 -19.98 20.35
C THR A 264 -34.25 -19.44 21.75
N GLU A 265 -35.28 -19.00 22.47
CA GLU A 265 -35.15 -18.53 23.86
C GLU A 265 -34.70 -19.65 24.81
N SER A 266 -35.26 -20.86 24.65
CA SER A 266 -34.83 -22.04 25.42
C SER A 266 -33.37 -22.40 25.17
N TYR A 267 -32.90 -22.31 23.92
CA TYR A 267 -31.50 -22.59 23.57
C TYR A 267 -30.53 -21.66 24.32
N PHE A 268 -30.81 -20.36 24.31
CA PHE A 268 -29.97 -19.39 25.01
C PHE A 268 -30.02 -19.56 26.53
N ASN A 269 -31.20 -19.79 27.10
CA ASN A 269 -31.35 -20.02 28.54
C ASN A 269 -30.56 -21.25 29.02
N ASN A 270 -30.59 -22.35 28.27
CA ASN A 270 -29.80 -23.54 28.58
C ASN A 270 -28.29 -23.28 28.46
N GLY A 271 -27.86 -22.55 27.44
CA GLY A 271 -26.46 -22.16 27.26
C GLY A 271 -25.94 -21.29 28.42
N ILE A 272 -26.74 -20.33 28.87
CA ILE A 272 -26.44 -19.47 30.02
C ILE A 272 -26.31 -20.31 31.30
N LEU A 273 -27.25 -21.23 31.56
CA LEU A 273 -27.22 -22.13 32.72
C LEU A 273 -25.96 -23.02 32.74
N GLN A 274 -25.54 -23.52 31.58
CA GLN A 274 -24.35 -24.37 31.47
C GLN A 274 -23.05 -23.58 31.68
N ALA A 275 -22.92 -22.40 31.08
CA ALA A 275 -21.74 -21.54 31.22
C ALA A 275 -21.60 -21.02 32.66
N VAL A 276 -22.69 -20.46 33.18
CA VAL A 276 -23.26 -20.70 34.51
C VAL A 276 -22.49 -21.69 35.39
N LYS A 277 -22.97 -22.93 35.33
CA LYS A 277 -22.51 -24.11 36.07
C LYS A 277 -21.00 -24.39 35.88
N ALA A 278 -20.45 -24.15 34.70
CA ALA A 278 -19.03 -24.31 34.40
C ALA A 278 -18.13 -23.23 35.03
N GLY A 279 -18.71 -22.14 35.56
CA GLY A 279 -17.95 -21.01 36.13
C GLY A 279 -17.42 -20.04 35.07
N ASP A 280 -17.84 -20.20 33.81
CA ASP A 280 -17.47 -19.36 32.69
C ASP A 280 -18.47 -18.21 32.56
N ILE A 281 -18.29 -17.21 33.43
CA ILE A 281 -19.18 -16.05 33.54
C ILE A 281 -19.09 -15.18 32.28
N ASP A 282 -17.91 -15.07 31.66
CA ASP A 282 -17.71 -14.31 30.43
C ASP A 282 -18.52 -14.89 29.26
N LYS A 283 -18.52 -16.22 29.11
CA LYS A 283 -19.35 -16.89 28.10
C LYS A 283 -20.83 -16.75 28.40
N ALA A 284 -21.23 -16.84 29.66
CA ALA A 284 -22.62 -16.66 30.06
C ALA A 284 -23.13 -15.22 29.78
N LEU A 285 -22.31 -14.20 30.01
CA LEU A 285 -22.61 -12.80 29.67
C LEU A 285 -22.75 -12.59 28.16
N LYS A 286 -21.86 -13.19 27.36
CA LYS A 286 -21.96 -13.13 25.89
C LYS A 286 -23.25 -13.75 25.38
N LEU A 287 -23.62 -14.93 25.90
CA LEU A 287 -24.87 -15.61 25.52
C LEU A 287 -26.12 -14.82 25.95
N MET A 288 -26.08 -14.18 27.12
CA MET A 288 -27.16 -13.31 27.59
C MET A 288 -27.33 -12.08 26.68
N ASN A 289 -26.25 -11.35 26.40
CA ASN A 289 -26.31 -10.14 25.56
C ASN A 289 -26.79 -10.47 24.14
N GLU A 290 -26.36 -11.62 23.61
CA GLU A 290 -26.79 -12.08 22.30
C GLU A 290 -28.29 -12.43 22.26
N ALA A 291 -28.79 -13.09 23.31
CA ALA A 291 -30.21 -13.38 23.44
C ALA A 291 -31.05 -12.10 23.61
N GLU A 292 -30.59 -11.13 24.42
CA GLU A 292 -31.26 -9.82 24.57
C GLU A 292 -31.29 -9.05 23.24
N ARG A 293 -30.17 -9.05 22.50
CA ARG A 293 -30.07 -8.43 21.17
C ARG A 293 -31.06 -9.01 20.19
N LEU A 294 -31.31 -10.32 20.28
CA LEU A 294 -32.28 -11.01 19.44
C LEU A 294 -33.72 -10.81 19.91
N GLY A 295 -33.96 -10.22 21.10
CA GLY A 295 -35.28 -9.91 21.64
C GLY A 295 -35.77 -10.85 22.73
N SER A 296 -34.88 -11.63 23.37
CA SER A 296 -35.24 -12.46 24.52
C SER A 296 -35.57 -11.59 25.73
N SER A 297 -36.69 -11.92 26.36
CA SER A 297 -37.13 -11.25 27.59
C SER A 297 -36.68 -11.98 28.86
N SER A 298 -36.30 -13.26 28.75
CA SER A 298 -35.93 -14.11 29.88
C SER A 298 -34.43 -14.31 30.10
N ALA A 299 -33.58 -14.09 29.08
CA ALA A 299 -32.15 -14.37 29.16
C ALA A 299 -31.43 -13.69 30.34
N ARG A 300 -31.76 -12.41 30.62
CA ARG A 300 -31.20 -11.66 31.74
C ARG A 300 -31.56 -12.25 33.09
N ALA A 301 -32.83 -12.62 33.25
CA ALA A 301 -33.34 -13.20 34.48
C ALA A 301 -32.70 -14.58 34.74
N THR A 302 -32.54 -15.38 33.68
CA THR A 302 -31.85 -16.68 33.72
C THR A 302 -30.38 -16.55 34.13
N PHE A 303 -29.66 -15.54 33.61
CA PHE A 303 -28.28 -15.28 34.02
C PHE A 303 -28.19 -14.92 35.50
N ILE A 304 -29.00 -13.96 35.96
CA ILE A 304 -28.99 -13.47 37.35
C ILE A 304 -29.34 -14.58 38.34
N SER A 305 -30.36 -15.41 38.06
CA SER A 305 -30.72 -16.52 38.93
C SER A 305 -29.62 -17.59 39.00
N SER A 306 -28.94 -17.85 37.88
CA SER A 306 -27.89 -18.86 37.79
C SER A 306 -26.61 -18.46 38.52
N VAL A 307 -26.23 -17.18 38.49
CA VAL A 307 -25.05 -16.68 39.25
C VAL A 307 -25.36 -16.56 40.74
N LYS A 308 -26.60 -16.21 41.11
CA LYS A 308 -27.02 -16.09 42.51
C LYS A 308 -27.11 -17.45 43.22
N GLY A 309 -27.42 -18.53 42.50
CA GLY A 309 -27.46 -19.88 43.05
C GLY A 309 -26.09 -20.56 43.27
N LYS A 310 -24.97 -19.88 42.97
CA LYS A 310 -23.60 -20.37 43.15
C LYS A 310 -22.89 -19.83 44.40
N GLY A 311 -23.59 -19.03 45.20
CA GLY A 311 -23.12 -18.55 46.51
C GLY A 311 -23.59 -19.43 47.66
#